data_AF-A0A3R7JQS5-F1
#
_entry.id   AF-A0A3R7JQS5-F1
#
_cell.length_a   1.000
_cell.length_b   1.000
_cell.length_c   1.000
_cell.angle_alpha   90.00
_cell.angle_beta   90.00
_cell.angle_gamma   90.00
#
_symmetry.space_group_name_H-M   'P 1'
#
loop_
_entity.id
_entity.type
_entity.pdbx_description
1 polymer ?
#
loop_
_entity_poly.entity_id
_entity_poly.type
_entity_poly.pdbx_seq_one_letter_code
_entity_poly.pdbx_strand_id
1 'polypeptide(L)'
;MLENEIRGSPLKELKAARGDRSIAAGGNTIAFPLAGTIGYDGQGEMRHACSVTSSEDDWSNWRFHAVPVIANDCDTATLLELERKLLMFTAISSSWWRMVCESADNGKTWAEATGPLSHPLSESNAFFCVKWSFRPSHYNHWGEYCTTVHPSGIH
;
A
#
# COMPACT_ATOMS: atom_id res chain seq x y z
N MET A 1 8.99 -22.71 -4.59
CA MET A 1 7.59 -22.44 -4.20
C MET A 1 7.14 -21.07 -4.72
N LEU A 2 7.93 -19.99 -4.53
CA LEU A 2 7.66 -18.65 -5.10
C LEU A 2 7.39 -18.62 -6.62
N GLU A 3 8.12 -19.40 -7.42
CA GLU A 3 8.03 -19.33 -8.88
C GLU A 3 6.65 -19.70 -9.45
N ASN A 4 5.95 -20.65 -8.82
CA ASN A 4 4.62 -21.07 -9.29
C ASN A 4 3.54 -20.03 -8.94
N GLU A 5 3.73 -19.29 -7.85
CA GLU A 5 2.80 -18.25 -7.41
C GLU A 5 2.98 -16.95 -8.21
N ILE A 6 4.23 -16.60 -8.54
CA ILE A 6 4.55 -15.54 -9.50
C ILE A 6 3.97 -15.87 -10.88
N ARG A 7 4.03 -17.13 -11.34
CA ARG A 7 3.39 -17.56 -12.61
C ARG A 7 1.86 -17.45 -12.60
N GLY A 8 1.23 -17.46 -11.43
CA GLY A 8 -0.22 -17.24 -11.28
C GLY A 8 -0.62 -15.77 -11.22
N SER A 9 0.34 -14.85 -11.07
CA SER A 9 0.10 -13.40 -11.07
C SER A 9 0.01 -12.87 -12.50
N PRO A 10 -0.96 -11.98 -12.81
CA PRO A 10 -1.03 -11.31 -14.09
C PRO A 10 0.06 -10.23 -14.27
N LEU A 11 0.83 -9.93 -13.21
CA LEU A 11 1.93 -8.97 -13.24
C LEU A 11 3.18 -9.62 -13.85
N LYS A 12 3.64 -9.09 -14.99
CA LYS A 12 4.79 -9.64 -15.74
C LYS A 12 6.14 -9.26 -15.15
N GLU A 13 6.23 -8.08 -14.55
CA GLU A 13 7.42 -7.56 -13.90
C GLU A 13 7.03 -7.04 -12.53
N LEU A 14 7.44 -7.75 -11.48
CA LEU A 14 7.14 -7.39 -10.10
C LEU A 14 8.31 -6.60 -9.51
N LYS A 15 8.03 -5.42 -8.97
CA LYS A 15 8.99 -4.60 -8.24
C LYS A 15 8.32 -4.03 -6.99
N ALA A 16 9.14 -3.57 -6.06
CA ALA A 16 8.65 -2.68 -5.01
C ALA A 16 7.96 -1.48 -5.67
N ALA A 17 6.79 -1.11 -5.14
CA ALA A 17 6.08 0.05 -5.66
C ALA A 17 6.90 1.34 -5.42
N ARG A 18 6.72 2.36 -6.25
CA ARG A 18 7.36 3.65 -5.98
C ARG A 18 6.80 4.22 -4.66
N GLY A 19 7.67 4.78 -3.83
CA GLY A 19 7.28 5.32 -2.52
C GLY A 19 6.88 4.23 -1.52
N ASP A 20 7.46 3.04 -1.66
CA ASP A 20 7.14 1.90 -0.82
C ASP A 20 7.37 2.20 0.66
N ARG A 21 6.34 1.90 1.43
CA ARG A 21 6.45 1.69 2.86
C ARG A 21 5.76 0.38 3.15
N SER A 22 6.54 -0.58 3.60
CA SER A 22 6.05 -1.87 4.10
C SER A 22 5.65 -1.75 5.56
N ILE A 23 4.81 -2.67 6.01
CA ILE A 23 4.30 -2.69 7.37
C ILE A 23 4.49 -4.06 8.01
N ALA A 24 4.69 -4.05 9.33
CA ALA A 24 4.44 -5.20 10.19
C ALA A 24 3.17 -4.89 10.99
N ALA A 25 2.09 -5.62 10.73
CA ALA A 25 0.76 -5.39 11.27
C ALA A 25 0.27 -6.60 12.08
N GLY A 26 -0.58 -6.34 13.09
CA GLY A 26 -1.20 -7.41 13.88
C GLY A 26 -0.22 -8.37 14.59
N GLY A 27 1.07 -8.02 14.70
CA GLY A 27 2.12 -8.77 15.40
C GLY A 27 2.81 -9.89 14.63
N ASN A 28 2.22 -10.39 13.53
CA ASN A 28 2.75 -11.52 12.75
C ASN A 28 2.61 -11.32 11.23
N THR A 29 1.87 -10.31 10.79
CA THR A 29 1.73 -10.05 9.35
C THR A 29 2.79 -9.06 8.90
N ILE A 30 3.57 -9.39 7.88
CA ILE A 30 4.36 -8.42 7.14
C ILE A 30 3.78 -8.29 5.73
N ALA A 31 3.66 -7.06 5.24
CA ALA A 31 3.13 -6.78 3.92
C ALA A 31 3.99 -5.76 3.16
N PHE A 32 4.23 -6.04 1.87
CA PHE A 32 4.96 -5.20 0.94
C PHE A 32 4.04 -4.76 -0.21
N PRO A 33 3.97 -3.46 -0.52
CA PRO A 33 3.32 -3.01 -1.73
C PRO A 33 4.19 -3.33 -2.96
N LEU A 34 3.57 -3.93 -3.97
CA LEU A 34 4.20 -4.27 -5.24
C LEU A 34 3.58 -3.45 -6.36
N ALA A 35 4.40 -3.05 -7.32
CA ALA A 35 3.95 -2.53 -8.61
C ALA A 35 4.45 -3.44 -9.72
N GLY A 36 3.70 -3.52 -10.81
CA GLY A 36 4.12 -4.25 -11.98
C GLY A 36 3.34 -3.94 -13.23
N THR A 37 3.82 -4.45 -14.36
CA THR A 37 3.19 -4.24 -15.66
C THR A 37 2.24 -5.38 -15.99
N ILE A 38 1.02 -5.05 -16.41
CA ILE A 38 0.02 -6.03 -16.86
C ILE A 38 -0.13 -6.08 -18.39
N GLY A 39 0.43 -5.12 -19.11
CA GLY A 39 0.43 -5.09 -20.57
C GLY A 39 0.58 -3.69 -21.13
N TYR A 40 0.13 -3.52 -22.38
CA TYR A 40 0.02 -2.23 -23.04
C TYR A 40 -1.47 -1.96 -23.35
N ASP A 41 -1.86 -0.71 -23.41
CA ASP A 41 -3.20 -0.33 -23.88
C ASP A 41 -3.28 -0.32 -25.43
N GLY A 42 -4.45 0.05 -25.97
CA GLY A 42 -4.66 0.13 -27.42
C GLY A 42 -3.89 1.25 -28.11
N GLN A 43 -3.24 2.14 -27.35
CA GLN A 43 -2.43 3.27 -27.83
C GLN A 43 -0.92 2.96 -27.72
N GLY A 44 -0.56 1.83 -27.10
CA GLY A 44 0.83 1.40 -26.92
C GLY A 44 1.47 1.88 -25.62
N GLU A 45 0.69 2.48 -24.71
CA GLU A 45 1.16 2.91 -23.40
C GLU A 45 1.22 1.75 -22.41
N MET A 46 2.25 1.72 -21.57
CA MET A 46 2.45 0.64 -20.59
C MET A 46 1.45 0.77 -19.44
N ARG A 47 0.73 -0.31 -19.16
CA ARG A 47 -0.26 -0.36 -18.08
C ARG A 47 0.35 -0.92 -16.81
N HIS A 48 0.35 -0.10 -15.77
CA HIS A 48 0.84 -0.47 -14.46
C HIS A 48 -0.30 -0.81 -13.50
N ALA A 49 -0.03 -1.75 -12.61
CA ALA A 49 -0.95 -2.24 -11.60
C ALA A 49 -0.20 -2.42 -10.28
N CYS A 50 -0.91 -2.26 -9.18
CA CYS A 50 -0.37 -2.47 -7.84
C CYS A 50 -1.06 -3.64 -7.14
N SER A 51 -0.28 -4.33 -6.30
CA SER A 51 -0.75 -5.44 -5.49
C SER A 51 0.00 -5.45 -4.15
N VAL A 52 -0.28 -6.44 -3.32
CA VAL A 52 0.45 -6.72 -2.08
C VAL A 52 1.04 -8.10 -2.15
N THR A 53 2.19 -8.28 -1.54
CA THR A 53 2.61 -9.59 -1.04
C THR A 53 2.71 -9.54 0.47
N SER A 54 2.27 -10.60 1.13
CA SER A 54 2.29 -10.69 2.58
C SER A 54 2.75 -12.06 3.07
N SER A 55 3.29 -12.06 4.28
CA SER A 55 3.62 -13.25 5.06
C SER A 55 2.92 -13.16 6.42
N GLU A 56 2.40 -14.28 6.90
CA GLU A 56 1.77 -14.43 8.22
C GLU A 56 2.50 -15.49 9.06
N ASP A 57 3.73 -15.82 8.72
CA ASP A 57 4.48 -16.94 9.28
C ASP A 57 5.98 -16.64 9.39
N ASP A 58 6.28 -15.47 9.95
CA ASP A 58 7.66 -15.01 10.15
C ASP A 58 8.52 -15.13 8.88
N TRP A 59 8.02 -14.57 7.77
CA TRP A 59 8.74 -14.44 6.50
C TRP A 59 8.97 -15.77 5.75
N SER A 60 8.42 -16.87 6.26
CA SER A 60 8.68 -18.22 5.75
C SER A 60 7.93 -18.50 4.45
N ASN A 61 6.66 -18.10 4.36
CA ASN A 61 5.86 -18.21 3.14
C ASN A 61 5.28 -16.85 2.77
N TRP A 62 5.26 -16.60 1.47
CA TRP A 62 4.74 -15.38 0.87
C TRP A 62 3.48 -15.71 0.10
N ARG A 63 2.48 -14.85 0.22
CA ARG A 63 1.27 -14.92 -0.59
C ARG A 63 1.28 -13.82 -1.64
N PHE A 64 0.88 -14.16 -2.85
CA PHE A 64 0.66 -13.22 -3.94
C PHE A 64 -0.80 -13.27 -4.37
N HIS A 65 -1.41 -12.10 -4.56
CA HIS A 65 -2.77 -12.05 -5.11
C HIS A 65 -2.75 -12.37 -6.61
N ALA A 66 -3.63 -13.30 -7.01
CA ALA A 66 -3.86 -13.62 -8.42
C ALA A 66 -4.55 -12.48 -9.20
N VAL A 67 -5.15 -11.53 -8.50
CA VAL A 67 -5.72 -10.31 -9.09
C VAL A 67 -5.04 -9.12 -8.41
N PRO A 68 -4.51 -8.13 -9.17
CA PRO A 68 -3.94 -6.94 -8.58
C PRO A 68 -5.00 -6.19 -7.78
N VAL A 69 -4.59 -5.61 -6.64
CA VAL A 69 -5.47 -4.75 -5.83
C VAL A 69 -5.97 -3.57 -6.66
N ILE A 70 -5.06 -2.94 -7.41
CA ILE A 70 -5.37 -1.94 -8.42
C ILE A 70 -4.92 -2.45 -9.77
N ALA A 71 -5.87 -2.69 -10.67
CA ALA A 71 -5.61 -3.31 -11.96
C ALA A 71 -5.06 -2.34 -13.02
N ASN A 72 -5.15 -1.03 -12.83
CA ASN A 72 -4.66 -0.03 -13.79
C ASN A 72 -4.22 1.25 -13.09
N ASP A 73 -3.38 2.01 -13.78
CA ASP A 73 -2.97 3.34 -13.38
C ASP A 73 -2.43 3.37 -11.95
N CYS A 74 -1.56 2.40 -11.63
CA CYS A 74 -0.85 2.38 -10.37
C CYS A 74 0.60 1.96 -10.53
N ASP A 75 1.52 2.87 -10.21
CA ASP A 75 2.96 2.64 -10.12
C ASP A 75 3.54 2.99 -8.74
N THR A 76 2.72 3.60 -7.89
CA THR A 76 3.07 4.12 -6.57
C THR A 76 2.11 3.53 -5.56
N ALA A 77 2.63 2.88 -4.51
CA ALA A 77 1.82 2.31 -3.45
C ALA A 77 2.53 2.33 -2.08
N THR A 78 1.79 2.73 -1.06
CA THR A 78 2.28 2.84 0.33
C THR A 78 1.27 2.16 1.27
N LEU A 79 1.74 1.34 2.21
CA LEU A 79 0.90 0.68 3.20
C LEU A 79 0.91 1.41 4.55
N LEU A 80 -0.23 1.34 5.25
CA LEU A 80 -0.41 1.83 6.61
C LEU A 80 -1.34 0.89 7.39
N GLU A 81 -1.12 0.72 8.69
CA GLU A 81 -2.11 0.11 9.59
C GLU A 81 -2.87 1.21 10.34
N LEU A 82 -4.20 1.17 10.29
CA LEU A 82 -5.09 2.07 11.01
C LEU A 82 -6.24 1.28 11.63
N GLU A 83 -6.41 1.40 12.95
CA GLU A 83 -7.49 0.69 13.70
C GLU A 83 -7.57 -0.82 13.39
N ARG A 84 -6.41 -1.48 13.22
CA ARG A 84 -6.28 -2.91 12.84
C ARG A 84 -6.75 -3.26 11.42
N LYS A 85 -7.01 -2.26 10.58
CA LYS A 85 -7.17 -2.43 9.14
C LYS A 85 -5.87 -2.05 8.43
N LEU A 86 -5.62 -2.68 7.29
CA LEU A 86 -4.57 -2.23 6.38
C LEU A 86 -5.17 -1.25 5.39
N LEU A 87 -4.45 -0.17 5.14
CA LEU A 87 -4.74 0.81 4.11
C LEU A 87 -3.62 0.80 3.08
N MET A 88 -3.98 0.83 1.80
CA MET A 88 -3.07 1.04 0.69
C MET A 88 -3.42 2.35 0.00
N PHE A 89 -2.45 3.24 -0.03
CA PHE A 89 -2.51 4.49 -0.77
C PHE A 89 -1.87 4.27 -2.11
N THR A 90 -2.62 4.45 -3.18
CA THR A 90 -2.17 4.19 -4.55
C THR A 90 -2.27 5.42 -5.44
N ALA A 91 -1.33 5.57 -6.35
CA ALA A 91 -1.36 6.57 -7.41
C ALA A 91 -0.67 6.06 -8.67
N ILE A 92 -1.00 6.69 -9.79
CA ILE A 92 -0.09 6.78 -10.93
C ILE A 92 0.75 8.05 -10.76
N SER A 93 2.05 7.96 -11.01
CA SER A 93 2.99 9.07 -10.78
C SER A 93 2.67 10.36 -11.56
N SER A 94 1.90 10.26 -12.64
CA SER A 94 1.39 11.40 -13.42
C SER A 94 0.12 12.03 -12.85
N SER A 95 -0.50 11.43 -11.83
CA SER A 95 -1.74 11.89 -11.21
C SER A 95 -1.53 12.40 -9.79
N TRP A 96 -2.22 13.48 -9.47
CA TRP A 96 -2.30 14.02 -8.11
C TRP A 96 -3.35 13.29 -7.26
N TRP A 97 -4.29 12.59 -7.89
CA TRP A 97 -5.35 11.84 -7.20
C TRP A 97 -4.80 10.53 -6.66
N ARG A 98 -5.08 10.25 -5.38
CA ARG A 98 -4.75 8.98 -4.74
C ARG A 98 -6.01 8.17 -4.50
N MET A 99 -6.02 6.91 -4.91
CA MET A 99 -7.04 5.97 -4.46
C MET A 99 -6.58 5.34 -3.14
N VAL A 100 -7.52 5.09 -2.23
CA VAL A 100 -7.26 4.43 -0.96
C VAL A 100 -8.03 3.12 -0.95
N CYS A 101 -7.33 2.00 -0.83
CA CYS A 101 -7.93 0.70 -0.61
C CYS A 101 -7.79 0.29 0.85
N GLU A 102 -8.80 -0.38 1.40
CA GLU A 102 -8.77 -0.95 2.74
C GLU A 102 -8.84 -2.48 2.71
N SER A 103 -8.24 -3.09 3.71
CA SER A 103 -8.36 -4.50 4.03
C SER A 103 -8.61 -4.68 5.52
N ALA A 104 -9.71 -5.37 5.85
CA ALA A 104 -10.09 -5.69 7.21
C ALA A 104 -9.64 -7.11 7.66
N ASP A 105 -9.00 -7.85 6.76
CA ASP A 105 -8.64 -9.26 6.93
C ASP A 105 -7.14 -9.52 6.73
N ASN A 106 -6.31 -8.56 7.18
CA ASN A 106 -4.84 -8.58 7.09
C ASN A 106 -4.30 -8.69 5.66
N GLY A 107 -4.98 -8.05 4.72
CA GLY A 107 -4.54 -7.96 3.34
C GLY A 107 -4.99 -9.14 2.47
N LYS A 108 -5.91 -10.00 2.91
CA LYS A 108 -6.41 -11.11 2.08
C LYS A 108 -7.38 -10.62 1.02
N THR A 109 -8.23 -9.65 1.38
CA THR A 109 -9.12 -8.96 0.45
C THR A 109 -8.92 -7.45 0.57
N TRP A 110 -9.08 -6.77 -0.55
CA TRP A 110 -8.92 -5.33 -0.67
C TRP A 110 -10.13 -4.74 -1.39
N ALA A 111 -10.63 -3.63 -0.88
CA ALA A 111 -11.72 -2.88 -1.50
C ALA A 111 -11.40 -1.38 -1.43
N GLU A 112 -11.95 -0.59 -2.34
CA GLU A 112 -11.86 0.87 -2.23
C GLU A 112 -12.48 1.33 -0.91
N ALA A 113 -11.79 2.20 -0.19
CA ALA A 113 -12.28 2.74 1.05
C ALA A 113 -13.45 3.69 0.78
N THR A 114 -14.63 3.38 1.31
CA THR A 114 -15.83 4.24 1.22
C THR A 114 -16.17 4.92 2.54
N GLY A 115 -15.30 4.77 3.54
CA GLY A 115 -15.49 5.35 4.87
C GLY A 115 -15.27 6.87 4.90
N PRO A 116 -15.63 7.54 6.00
CA PRO A 116 -15.54 9.00 6.14
C PRO A 116 -14.10 9.54 6.02
N LEU A 117 -13.09 8.69 6.17
CA LEU A 117 -11.69 9.05 6.03
C LEU A 117 -11.17 8.91 4.59
N SER A 118 -11.86 8.23 3.68
CA SER A 118 -11.30 7.92 2.36
C SER A 118 -11.03 9.16 1.53
N HIS A 119 -11.95 10.12 1.52
CA HIS A 119 -11.81 11.34 0.73
C HIS A 119 -10.71 12.28 1.29
N PRO A 120 -10.67 12.60 2.60
CA PRO A 120 -9.53 13.34 3.18
C PRO A 120 -8.18 12.67 2.92
N LEU A 121 -8.13 11.34 2.99
CA LEU A 121 -6.93 10.55 2.75
C LEU A 121 -6.50 10.58 1.27
N SER A 122 -7.45 10.58 0.33
CA SER A 122 -7.20 10.67 -1.11
C SER A 122 -6.61 12.02 -1.55
N GLU A 123 -7.02 13.11 -0.91
CA GLU A 123 -6.58 14.47 -1.25
C GLU A 123 -5.28 14.87 -0.57
N SER A 124 -4.89 14.16 0.49
CA SER A 124 -3.65 14.45 1.19
C SER A 124 -2.44 14.12 0.29
N ASN A 125 -1.65 15.13 -0.05
CA ASN A 125 -0.25 14.95 -0.42
C ASN A 125 0.48 14.46 0.83
N ALA A 126 0.35 13.17 1.11
CA ALA A 126 0.25 12.67 2.47
C ALA A 126 1.35 13.17 3.43
N PHE A 127 0.96 14.12 4.29
CA PHE A 127 1.50 14.30 5.62
C PHE A 127 0.69 13.37 6.53
N PHE A 128 1.25 12.24 6.94
CA PHE A 128 0.67 11.49 8.06
C PHE A 128 1.24 12.05 9.34
N CYS A 129 0.44 12.81 10.07
CA CYS A 129 0.76 13.21 11.45
C CYS A 129 0.06 12.23 12.39
N VAL A 130 0.82 11.30 12.97
CA VAL A 130 0.31 10.45 14.04
C VAL A 130 0.53 11.21 15.35
N LYS A 131 -0.57 11.49 16.05
CA LYS A 131 -0.54 12.01 17.42
C LYS A 131 -0.66 10.83 18.37
N TRP A 132 0.36 10.56 19.18
CA TRP A 132 0.29 9.55 20.23
C TRP A 132 0.42 10.19 21.61
N SER A 133 -0.15 9.50 22.60
CA SER A 133 0.03 9.81 24.01
C SER A 133 0.67 8.61 24.69
N PHE A 134 1.82 8.82 25.33
CA PHE A 134 2.33 7.88 26.33
C PHE A 134 1.83 8.34 27.69
N ARG A 135 1.32 7.42 28.52
CA ARG A 135 1.02 7.67 29.94
C ARG A 135 2.10 7.03 30.83
N PRO A 136 3.24 7.69 31.09
CA PRO A 136 3.98 7.43 32.31
C PRO A 136 3.15 7.91 33.51
N SER A 137 3.34 7.27 34.66
CA SER A 137 2.40 7.22 35.79
C SER A 137 1.86 8.54 36.36
N HIS A 138 2.33 9.73 35.97
CA HIS A 138 1.82 11.00 36.53
C HIS A 138 1.73 12.20 35.56
N TYR A 139 1.97 12.08 34.25
CA TYR A 139 1.77 13.18 33.28
C TYR A 139 1.40 12.68 31.87
N ASN A 140 0.52 13.41 31.17
CA ASN A 140 0.25 13.19 29.74
C ASN A 140 1.32 13.92 28.92
N HIS A 141 2.21 13.19 28.25
CA HIS A 141 3.05 13.75 27.19
C HIS A 141 2.43 13.49 25.82
N TRP A 142 2.25 14.56 25.06
CA TRP A 142 1.75 14.51 23.67
C TRP A 142 2.94 14.59 22.72
N GLY A 143 3.05 13.60 21.82
CA GLY A 143 4.02 13.62 20.72
C GLY A 143 3.28 13.64 19.39
N GLU A 144 3.82 14.39 18.42
CA GLU A 144 3.36 14.39 17.03
C GLU A 144 4.54 13.96 16.14
N TYR A 145 4.35 12.96 15.28
CA TYR A 145 5.30 12.58 14.24
C TYR A 145 4.61 12.76 12.91
N CYS A 146 5.14 13.70 12.12
CA CYS A 146 4.68 13.93 10.77
C CYS A 146 5.71 13.35 9.80
N THR A 147 5.27 12.48 8.89
CA THR A 147 6.10 11.97 7.81
C THR A 147 5.52 12.39 6.46
N THR A 148 6.37 12.99 5.64
CA THR A 148 6.11 13.34 4.25
C THR A 148 6.55 12.20 3.34
N VAL A 149 5.66 11.75 2.46
CA VAL A 149 6.06 10.98 1.27
C VAL A 149 6.33 11.98 0.15
N HIS A 150 7.60 12.39 0.00
CA HIS A 150 8.01 13.18 -1.16
C HIS A 150 8.06 12.28 -2.40
N PRO A 151 7.38 12.60 -3.51
CA PRO A 151 7.68 11.99 -4.79
C PRO A 151 9.07 12.48 -5.20
N SER A 152 10.08 11.65 -5.05
CA SER A 152 11.42 11.96 -5.52
C SER A 152 11.45 12.00 -7.05
N GLY A 153 11.69 13.19 -7.61
CA GLY A 153 12.23 13.37 -8.97
C GLY A 153 11.21 13.80 -10.04
N ILE A 154 11.09 15.11 -10.22
CA ILE A 154 10.97 15.74 -11.54
C ILE A 154 12.17 16.68 -11.63
N HIS A 155 13.16 16.33 -12.45
CA HIS A 155 14.19 17.22 -12.95
C HIS A 155 14.12 17.22 -14.47
#